data_AF-A0A6I8VSY1-F1
#
_entry.id   AF-A0A6I8VSY1-F1
#
_cell.length_a   1.000
_cell.length_b   1.000
_cell.length_c   1.000
_cell.angle_alpha   90.00
_cell.angle_beta   90.00
_cell.angle_gamma   90.00
#
_symmetry.space_group_name_H-M   'P 1'
#
loop_
_entity.id
_entity.type
_entity.pdbx_description
1 polymer ?
#
loop_
_entity_poly.entity_id
_entity_poly.type
_entity_poly.pdbx_seq_one_letter_code
_entity_poly.pdbx_strand_id
1 'polypeptide(L)'
;MIATVHRRWAKTHCSMYGLVLGSLILLVLAQEPDGNEGPSEATTNVEGGDEEGTPSWWRAGYAGHGTTHEQVGQLHWPSAEYTKYKGRTNYTGDLTAPTKTLGFFVNITHSLFELVLTDDPALPQKYIMLLDDDLVALGPKVNENDWSDLLARYWLLLFFVIFLLAGIILMPCIGVCYCCLCCCRRCKQGCPACTVARDFKRRICCGICLAILILGLCLGAYIAIASNKFLERGFDDTSMTMRSGSEDTCVFLKDVADHITHLFLKNFMELETHLTDLLEKADTHIFLDLMDTSDSNALTELERILDNMPEALIIMRNLDMLEKELRYEGSQYRDCLRGLKRDLYYATSVLCQTSHSRSFHFVHMIPLLGYARCLHYDQIPNTTVYVEGIEEIIEEKYFEIPKRAFARLETVSDKIRKQMSLIIPPLQREIDKGRDVLFKYASKIRSIIEAVITDIHANTTRATKTYGDVYDQFGQNRDHIFKFTYVLIVIS
;
A
#
# COMPACT_ATOMS: atom_id res chain seq x y z
N MET A 1 -82.22 34.39 -12.34
CA MET A 1 -80.96 34.27 -13.12
C MET A 1 -79.72 34.52 -12.23
N ILE A 2 -79.64 33.91 -11.03
CA ILE A 2 -78.55 34.11 -10.03
C ILE A 2 -78.05 32.76 -9.44
N ALA A 3 -78.53 31.62 -9.94
CA ALA A 3 -78.16 30.29 -9.40
C ALA A 3 -76.98 29.60 -10.11
N THR A 4 -76.44 30.18 -11.19
CA THR A 4 -75.36 29.57 -11.99
C THR A 4 -73.96 30.17 -11.76
N VAL A 5 -73.85 31.26 -11.00
CA VAL A 5 -72.55 31.93 -10.73
C VAL A 5 -71.85 31.39 -9.47
N HIS A 6 -72.60 30.85 -8.50
CA HIS A 6 -72.04 30.41 -7.22
C HIS A 6 -71.34 29.03 -7.25
N ARG A 7 -71.60 28.20 -8.28
CA ARG A 7 -70.93 26.88 -8.44
C ARG A 7 -69.58 26.96 -9.15
N ARG A 8 -69.27 28.07 -9.81
CA ARG A 8 -68.02 28.24 -10.58
C ARG A 8 -66.88 28.87 -9.75
N TRP A 9 -67.19 29.43 -8.58
CA TRP A 9 -66.21 30.09 -7.69
C TRP A 9 -65.65 29.20 -6.56
N ALA A 10 -66.33 28.11 -6.19
CA ALA A 10 -65.80 27.17 -5.17
C ALA A 10 -64.75 26.19 -5.73
N LYS A 11 -64.72 25.97 -7.05
CA LYS A 11 -63.84 24.99 -7.70
C LYS A 11 -62.45 25.55 -8.03
N THR A 12 -62.33 26.86 -8.21
CA THR A 12 -61.08 27.56 -8.56
C THR A 12 -60.16 27.80 -7.35
N HIS A 13 -60.70 27.96 -6.14
CA HIS A 13 -59.87 28.19 -4.94
C HIS A 13 -59.27 26.91 -4.34
N CYS A 14 -59.98 25.77 -4.36
CA CYS A 14 -59.35 24.48 -4.00
C CYS A 14 -58.25 24.05 -4.98
N SER A 15 -58.40 24.38 -6.27
CA SER A 15 -57.37 24.07 -7.28
C SER A 15 -56.11 24.91 -7.13
N MET A 16 -56.22 26.16 -6.67
CA MET A 16 -55.07 27.05 -6.45
C MET A 16 -54.28 26.68 -5.18
N TYR A 17 -54.95 26.28 -4.10
CA TYR A 17 -54.25 25.76 -2.90
C TYR A 17 -53.58 24.40 -3.16
N GLY A 18 -54.20 23.54 -3.98
CA GLY A 18 -53.58 22.28 -4.43
C GLY A 18 -52.41 22.46 -5.40
N LEU A 19 -52.45 23.48 -6.28
CA LEU A 19 -51.37 23.78 -7.22
C LEU A 19 -50.16 24.47 -6.55
N VAL A 20 -50.38 25.30 -5.53
CA VAL A 20 -49.27 25.90 -4.76
C VAL A 20 -48.59 24.86 -3.87
N LEU A 21 -49.35 23.93 -3.26
CA LEU A 21 -48.76 22.79 -2.55
C LEU A 21 -48.05 21.82 -3.51
N GLY A 22 -48.61 21.57 -4.70
CA GLY A 22 -48.03 20.69 -5.71
C GLY A 22 -46.77 21.25 -6.38
N SER A 23 -46.70 22.58 -6.58
CA SER A 23 -45.53 23.23 -7.20
C SER A 23 -44.33 23.34 -6.24
N LEU A 24 -44.56 23.32 -4.92
CA LEU A 24 -43.51 23.21 -3.91
C LEU A 24 -42.94 21.79 -3.80
N ILE A 25 -43.74 20.76 -4.09
CA ILE A 25 -43.30 19.35 -4.08
C ILE A 25 -42.52 18.99 -5.35
N LEU A 26 -42.79 19.62 -6.49
CA LEU A 26 -42.07 19.32 -7.75
C LEU A 26 -40.64 19.89 -7.81
N LEU A 27 -40.34 20.92 -7.02
CA LEU A 27 -38.98 21.46 -6.86
C LEU A 27 -38.07 20.57 -5.99
N VAL A 28 -38.65 19.60 -5.27
CA VAL A 28 -37.93 18.65 -4.40
C VAL A 28 -37.34 17.45 -5.17
N LEU A 29 -37.70 17.26 -6.44
CA LEU A 29 -37.28 16.09 -7.24
C LEU A 29 -36.20 16.40 -8.30
N ALA A 30 -35.67 17.61 -8.37
CA ALA A 30 -34.73 17.99 -9.43
C ALA A 30 -33.47 18.68 -8.89
N GLN A 31 -32.64 17.96 -8.15
CA GLN A 31 -31.21 18.28 -8.07
C GLN A 31 -30.39 17.08 -7.60
N GLU A 32 -29.76 16.42 -8.57
CA GLU A 32 -28.69 15.46 -8.39
C GLU A 32 -27.43 16.13 -8.96
N PRO A 33 -26.31 16.20 -8.22
CA PRO A 33 -25.02 16.40 -8.85
C PRO A 33 -24.17 15.13 -8.72
N ASP A 34 -23.81 14.62 -9.90
CA ASP A 34 -22.67 13.74 -10.16
C ASP A 34 -21.37 14.33 -9.61
N GLY A 35 -20.47 13.45 -9.16
CA GLY A 35 -19.10 13.84 -8.78
C GLY A 35 -18.28 12.73 -8.15
N ASN A 36 -18.03 11.64 -8.89
CA ASN A 36 -17.00 10.65 -8.56
C ASN A 36 -15.73 10.99 -9.36
N GLU A 37 -14.76 11.63 -8.73
CA GLU A 37 -13.36 11.64 -9.19
C GLU A 37 -12.52 10.92 -8.14
N GLY A 38 -12.06 9.71 -8.49
CA GLY A 38 -11.08 8.97 -7.70
C GLY A 38 -9.66 9.48 -7.97
N PRO A 39 -8.72 9.34 -7.02
CA PRO A 39 -7.35 9.77 -7.23
C PRO A 39 -6.60 8.80 -8.15
N SER A 40 -5.89 9.35 -9.15
CA SER A 40 -4.92 8.62 -9.96
C SER A 40 -3.70 8.23 -9.12
N GLU A 41 -3.38 6.93 -9.11
CA GLU A 41 -2.12 6.39 -8.64
C GLU A 41 -0.98 6.84 -9.58
N ALA A 42 0.02 7.50 -9.01
CA ALA A 42 1.29 7.79 -9.67
C ALA A 42 2.26 6.62 -9.45
N THR A 43 2.49 5.81 -10.48
CA THR A 43 3.52 4.76 -10.49
C THR A 43 4.85 5.37 -10.93
N THR A 44 5.74 5.68 -9.99
CA THR A 44 7.14 5.98 -10.26
C THR A 44 7.90 4.68 -10.52
N ASN A 45 8.22 4.40 -11.78
CA ASN A 45 9.25 3.43 -12.16
C ASN A 45 10.63 4.07 -11.94
N VAL A 46 11.45 3.45 -11.10
CA VAL A 46 12.88 3.74 -10.97
C VAL A 46 13.61 2.68 -11.78
N GLU A 47 14.10 3.06 -12.96
CA GLU A 47 15.09 2.29 -13.71
C GLU A 47 16.43 2.38 -12.97
N GLY A 48 16.98 1.23 -12.58
CA GLY A 48 18.29 1.10 -11.97
C GLY A 48 19.40 1.36 -12.98
N GLY A 49 20.34 2.21 -12.58
CA GLY A 49 21.48 2.61 -13.39
C GLY A 49 22.56 1.53 -13.49
N ASP A 50 23.25 1.57 -14.64
CA ASP A 50 24.48 0.82 -14.91
C ASP A 50 25.64 1.37 -14.06
N GLU A 51 26.27 0.52 -13.25
CA GLU A 51 27.53 0.84 -12.57
C GLU A 51 28.72 0.36 -13.40
N GLU A 52 29.37 1.31 -14.09
CA GLU A 52 30.76 1.20 -14.54
C GLU A 52 31.70 1.26 -13.33
N GLY A 53 32.57 0.25 -13.14
CA GLY A 53 33.57 0.37 -12.08
C GLY A 53 34.49 -0.80 -11.73
N THR A 54 34.65 -1.86 -12.54
CA THR A 54 35.62 -2.94 -12.23
C THR A 54 36.87 -2.91 -13.14
N PRO A 55 38.10 -2.87 -12.59
CA PRO A 55 39.35 -2.90 -13.36
C PRO A 55 39.49 -4.18 -14.21
N SER A 56 40.05 -4.06 -15.42
CA SER A 56 40.07 -5.07 -16.50
C SER A 56 40.75 -6.42 -16.22
N TRP A 57 41.35 -6.62 -15.04
CA TRP A 57 42.02 -7.86 -14.63
C TRP A 57 41.23 -8.65 -13.59
N TRP A 58 40.09 -8.11 -13.13
CA TRP A 58 39.04 -8.88 -12.48
C TRP A 58 37.95 -9.15 -13.51
N ARG A 59 37.49 -10.40 -13.60
CA ARG A 59 36.20 -10.64 -14.28
C ARG A 59 35.15 -9.87 -13.50
N ALA A 60 34.47 -8.93 -14.15
CA ALA A 60 33.20 -8.43 -13.64
C ALA A 60 32.28 -9.65 -13.52
N GLY A 61 31.94 -10.04 -12.29
CA GLY A 61 30.92 -11.05 -12.07
C GLY A 61 29.66 -10.59 -12.80
N TYR A 62 29.14 -11.41 -13.71
CA TYR A 62 27.93 -11.08 -14.43
C TYR A 62 26.77 -11.07 -13.44
N ALA A 63 25.96 -10.02 -13.43
CA ALA A 63 24.72 -10.00 -12.68
C ALA A 63 23.85 -11.20 -13.12
N GLY A 64 23.66 -12.17 -12.22
CA GLY A 64 22.86 -13.37 -12.46
C GLY A 64 23.62 -14.62 -12.95
N HIS A 65 24.94 -14.58 -13.12
CA HIS A 65 25.75 -15.78 -13.32
C HIS A 65 26.87 -15.80 -12.30
N GLY A 66 26.56 -16.36 -11.13
CA GLY A 66 27.54 -16.67 -10.11
C GLY A 66 28.68 -17.55 -10.60
N THR A 67 29.62 -17.81 -9.70
CA THR A 67 30.67 -18.84 -9.86
C THR A 67 30.10 -20.17 -10.39
N THR A 68 30.93 -21.03 -10.96
CA THR A 68 30.43 -22.31 -11.53
C THR A 68 29.63 -23.15 -10.53
N HIS A 69 29.93 -23.04 -9.23
CA HIS A 69 29.17 -23.71 -8.17
C HIS A 69 27.81 -23.04 -7.87
N GLU A 70 27.68 -21.72 -8.04
CA GLU A 70 26.40 -21.01 -7.98
C GLU A 70 25.47 -21.38 -9.15
N GLN A 71 26.03 -21.62 -10.33
CA GLN A 71 25.28 -22.07 -11.51
C GLN A 71 24.72 -23.49 -11.34
N VAL A 72 25.34 -24.29 -10.46
CA VAL A 72 24.88 -25.65 -10.08
C VAL A 72 23.79 -25.58 -8.98
N GLY A 73 23.39 -24.38 -8.55
CA GLY A 73 22.25 -24.15 -7.67
C GLY A 73 22.59 -23.98 -6.18
N GLN A 74 23.88 -23.86 -5.82
CA GLN A 74 24.26 -23.46 -4.47
C GLN A 74 24.23 -21.94 -4.35
N LEU A 75 23.20 -21.38 -3.71
CA LEU A 75 23.17 -19.93 -3.44
C LEU A 75 24.34 -19.55 -2.51
N HIS A 76 25.22 -18.68 -2.98
CA HIS A 76 26.43 -18.28 -2.26
C HIS A 76 26.12 -17.46 -1.00
N TRP A 77 25.14 -16.56 -1.11
CA TRP A 77 24.66 -15.71 -0.01
C TRP A 77 23.13 -15.62 -0.07
N PRO A 78 22.39 -16.54 0.58
CA PRO A 78 20.94 -16.41 0.69
C PRO A 78 20.54 -15.09 1.34
N SER A 79 19.37 -14.58 0.95
CA SER A 79 18.77 -13.44 1.65
C SER A 79 18.15 -13.92 2.97
N ALA A 80 18.25 -13.10 4.01
CA ALA A 80 17.61 -13.41 5.28
C ALA A 80 16.08 -13.49 5.12
N GLU A 81 15.48 -14.58 5.61
CA GLU A 81 14.04 -14.75 5.66
C GLU A 81 13.47 -14.11 6.93
N TYR A 82 12.63 -13.08 6.75
CA TYR A 82 12.02 -12.38 7.87
C TYR A 82 10.60 -12.88 8.15
N THR A 83 10.27 -13.02 9.43
CA THR A 83 8.89 -13.27 9.81
C THR A 83 8.03 -12.00 9.64
N LYS A 84 6.82 -12.17 9.12
CA LYS A 84 5.87 -11.04 8.96
C LYS A 84 5.12 -10.78 10.27
N TYR A 85 5.06 -9.51 10.68
CA TYR A 85 4.20 -9.09 11.78
C TYR A 85 2.72 -9.26 11.40
N LYS A 86 1.89 -9.72 12.35
CA LYS A 86 0.44 -9.88 12.19
C LYS A 86 -0.27 -9.21 13.36
N GLY A 87 -0.68 -7.96 13.19
CA GLY A 87 -1.54 -7.25 14.14
C GLY A 87 -2.94 -7.88 14.18
N ARG A 88 -3.54 -7.99 15.37
CA ARG A 88 -4.95 -8.38 15.57
C ARG A 88 -5.66 -7.28 16.35
N THR A 89 -6.04 -6.22 15.66
CA THR A 89 -6.79 -5.10 16.24
C THR A 89 -8.20 -5.07 15.67
N ASN A 90 -9.19 -4.99 16.55
CA ASN A 90 -10.58 -4.75 16.18
C ASN A 90 -10.90 -3.30 16.48
N TYR A 91 -11.26 -2.53 15.46
CA TYR A 91 -11.64 -1.12 15.60
C TYR A 91 -13.15 -0.99 15.72
N THR A 92 -13.60 0.05 16.41
CA THR A 92 -15.02 0.40 16.49
C THR A 92 -15.51 0.93 15.14
N GLY A 93 -16.73 0.56 14.74
CA GLY A 93 -17.35 1.00 13.49
C GLY A 93 -18.00 2.38 13.59
N ASP A 94 -18.19 3.05 12.45
CA ASP A 94 -18.72 4.41 12.36
C ASP A 94 -20.16 4.52 12.88
N LEU A 95 -20.40 5.52 13.73
CA LEU A 95 -21.71 5.85 14.30
C LEU A 95 -22.48 6.79 13.39
N THR A 96 -22.77 6.36 12.16
CA THR A 96 -23.56 7.18 11.25
C THR A 96 -25.03 7.21 11.68
N ALA A 97 -25.44 8.29 12.35
CA ALA A 97 -26.85 8.57 12.57
C ALA A 97 -27.55 8.89 11.22
N PRO A 98 -28.69 8.25 10.89
CA PRO A 98 -29.38 8.52 9.63
C PRO A 98 -30.08 9.88 9.65
N THR A 99 -29.49 10.89 9.01
CA THR A 99 -30.03 12.27 8.90
C THR A 99 -31.02 12.46 7.73
N LYS A 100 -31.35 11.39 7.00
CA LYS A 100 -32.07 11.45 5.71
C LYS A 100 -33.46 12.10 5.75
N THR A 101 -34.10 12.28 6.90
CA THR A 101 -35.46 12.84 7.00
C THR A 101 -35.53 14.31 7.42
N LEU A 102 -34.41 14.98 7.75
CA LEU A 102 -34.43 16.34 8.28
C LEU A 102 -33.72 17.42 7.43
N GLY A 103 -33.20 17.04 6.25
CA GLY A 103 -32.35 17.91 5.42
C GLY A 103 -32.98 19.25 5.04
N PHE A 104 -34.29 19.32 4.78
CA PHE A 104 -34.97 20.57 4.42
C PHE A 104 -34.96 21.60 5.56
N PHE A 105 -35.31 21.18 6.78
CA PHE A 105 -35.32 22.07 7.94
C PHE A 105 -33.91 22.48 8.35
N VAL A 106 -32.94 21.55 8.26
CA VAL A 106 -31.52 21.84 8.50
C VAL A 106 -31.01 22.90 7.52
N ASN A 107 -31.34 22.76 6.23
CA ASN A 107 -30.92 23.71 5.19
C ASN A 107 -31.54 25.11 5.40
N ILE A 108 -32.83 25.17 5.77
CA ILE A 108 -33.48 26.45 6.12
C ILE A 108 -32.81 27.09 7.33
N THR A 109 -32.50 26.31 8.37
CA THR A 109 -31.82 26.86 9.55
C THR A 109 -30.42 27.34 9.24
N HIS A 110 -29.63 26.60 8.46
CA HIS A 110 -28.30 27.02 8.04
C HIS A 110 -28.35 28.34 7.25
N SER A 111 -29.27 28.43 6.28
CA SER A 111 -29.42 29.64 5.47
C SER A 111 -29.89 30.85 6.30
N LEU A 112 -30.76 30.65 7.30
CA LEU A 112 -31.14 31.70 8.26
C LEU A 112 -29.97 32.13 9.16
N PHE A 113 -29.17 31.17 9.62
CA PHE A 113 -28.01 31.45 10.45
C PHE A 113 -26.92 32.18 9.67
N GLU A 114 -26.62 31.80 8.42
CA GLU A 114 -25.69 32.53 7.54
C GLU A 114 -26.15 33.97 7.26
N LEU A 115 -27.46 34.20 7.16
CA LEU A 115 -28.02 35.53 6.96
C LEU A 115 -27.90 36.43 8.20
N VAL A 116 -27.98 35.83 9.39
CA VAL A 116 -28.00 36.56 10.68
C VAL A 116 -26.61 36.66 11.33
N LEU A 117 -25.77 35.65 11.14
CA LEU A 117 -24.41 35.55 11.68
C LEU A 117 -23.43 35.75 10.52
N THR A 118 -23.03 36.99 10.28
CA THR A 118 -22.20 37.38 9.13
C THR A 118 -20.70 37.46 9.43
N ASP A 119 -20.30 37.37 10.71
CA ASP A 119 -18.90 37.58 11.10
C ASP A 119 -18.19 36.28 11.57
N ASP A 120 -17.11 35.91 10.91
CA ASP A 120 -16.14 34.91 11.37
C ASP A 120 -15.05 35.54 12.27
N PRO A 121 -14.63 34.93 13.40
CA PRO A 121 -15.19 33.74 14.04
C PRO A 121 -16.48 34.07 14.80
N ALA A 122 -17.40 33.10 14.83
CA ALA A 122 -18.73 33.23 15.40
C ALA A 122 -18.75 33.68 16.86
N LEU A 123 -17.72 33.37 17.66
CA LEU A 123 -17.58 33.83 19.05
C LEU A 123 -16.44 34.85 19.21
N PRO A 124 -16.62 35.91 20.02
CA PRO A 124 -15.54 36.84 20.33
C PRO A 124 -14.41 36.13 21.11
N GLN A 125 -13.17 36.55 20.90
CA GLN A 125 -12.02 36.03 21.63
C GLN A 125 -12.22 36.21 23.16
N LYS A 126 -11.73 35.25 23.96
CA LYS A 126 -11.77 35.21 25.44
C LYS A 126 -13.09 34.78 26.12
N TYR A 127 -14.13 34.40 25.36
CA TYR A 127 -15.29 33.69 25.91
C TYR A 127 -15.05 32.18 26.01
N ILE A 128 -14.16 31.67 25.16
CA ILE A 128 -13.69 30.30 25.16
C ILE A 128 -12.17 30.40 25.08
N MET A 129 -11.46 29.75 26.00
CA MET A 129 -10.01 29.66 25.96
C MET A 129 -9.63 28.19 25.85
N LEU A 130 -8.70 27.89 24.95
CA LEU A 130 -7.90 26.68 25.06
C LEU A 130 -6.92 26.94 26.19
N LEU A 131 -7.09 26.24 27.31
CA LEU A 131 -6.00 26.11 28.27
C LEU A 131 -4.92 25.24 27.62
N ASP A 132 -3.64 25.42 27.99
CA ASP A 132 -2.42 24.85 27.37
C ASP A 132 -2.42 23.32 27.08
N ASP A 133 -3.47 22.57 27.44
CA ASP A 133 -3.67 21.14 27.18
C ASP A 133 -5.07 20.83 26.59
N ASP A 134 -5.42 21.39 25.42
CA ASP A 134 -6.65 21.12 24.64
C ASP A 134 -7.98 21.16 25.44
N LEU A 135 -7.96 21.81 26.61
CA LEU A 135 -9.12 21.91 27.47
C LEU A 135 -9.89 23.17 27.10
N VAL A 136 -11.09 22.97 26.55
CA VAL A 136 -12.03 24.05 26.28
C VAL A 136 -12.63 24.50 27.60
N ALA A 137 -12.06 25.55 28.19
CA ALA A 137 -12.60 26.18 29.38
C ALA A 137 -13.39 27.44 29.02
N LEU A 138 -14.45 27.72 29.79
CA LEU A 138 -15.14 28.99 29.70
C LEU A 138 -14.15 30.10 30.07
N GLY A 139 -13.97 31.07 29.17
CA GLY A 139 -12.96 32.10 29.31
C GLY A 139 -13.27 33.09 30.46
N PRO A 140 -12.30 33.91 30.87
CA PRO A 140 -12.39 34.80 32.03
C PRO A 140 -13.57 35.76 31.96
N LYS A 141 -13.99 36.17 30.75
CA LYS A 141 -15.16 37.03 30.54
C LYS A 141 -16.48 36.40 30.98
N VAL A 142 -16.61 35.07 30.91
CA VAL A 142 -17.81 34.38 31.40
C VAL A 142 -17.83 34.38 32.93
N ASN A 143 -16.67 34.17 33.57
CA ASN A 143 -16.55 34.15 35.02
C ASN A 143 -16.70 35.55 35.63
N GLU A 144 -16.23 36.59 34.93
CA GLU A 144 -16.40 38.00 35.27
C GLU A 144 -17.80 38.54 34.91
N ASN A 145 -18.67 37.71 34.33
CA ASN A 145 -20.03 38.04 33.92
C ASN A 145 -20.09 39.22 32.92
N ASP A 146 -19.05 39.38 32.11
CA ASP A 146 -18.91 40.45 31.12
C ASP A 146 -19.41 40.00 29.74
N TRP A 147 -20.70 40.27 29.51
CA TRP A 147 -21.41 39.90 28.29
C TRP A 147 -21.48 41.04 27.27
N SER A 148 -20.85 42.19 27.54
CA SER A 148 -21.04 43.40 26.71
C SER A 148 -20.63 43.17 25.25
N ASP A 149 -19.51 42.49 25.03
CA ASP A 149 -18.99 42.24 23.69
C ASP A 149 -19.80 41.18 22.94
N LEU A 150 -20.33 40.19 23.67
CA LEU A 150 -21.22 39.18 23.10
C LEU A 150 -22.57 39.78 22.71
N LEU A 151 -23.16 40.59 23.58
CA LEU A 151 -24.45 41.25 23.37
C LEU A 151 -24.37 42.34 22.29
N ALA A 152 -23.24 43.05 22.19
CA ALA A 152 -23.00 44.02 21.13
C ALA A 152 -22.90 43.35 19.75
N ARG A 153 -22.28 42.17 19.68
CA ARG A 153 -22.14 41.43 18.42
C ARG A 153 -23.45 40.77 17.97
N TYR A 154 -24.24 40.25 18.91
CA TYR A 154 -25.57 39.70 18.63
C TYR A 154 -26.71 40.71 18.83
N TRP A 155 -26.44 42.00 18.67
CA TRP A 155 -27.40 43.06 18.97
C TRP A 155 -28.69 42.95 18.15
N LEU A 156 -28.60 42.46 16.90
CA LEU A 156 -29.76 42.21 16.05
C LEU A 156 -30.67 41.11 16.61
N LEU A 157 -30.09 40.00 17.07
CA LEU A 157 -30.82 38.90 17.70
C LEU A 157 -31.44 39.35 19.03
N LEU A 158 -30.67 40.10 19.84
CA LEU A 158 -31.12 40.70 21.09
C LEU A 158 -32.30 41.66 20.86
N PHE A 159 -32.24 42.49 19.82
CA PHE A 159 -33.33 43.37 19.41
C PHE A 159 -34.60 42.58 19.08
N PHE A 160 -34.49 41.49 18.31
CA PHE A 160 -35.62 40.61 18.02
C PHE A 160 -36.21 39.96 19.28
N VAL A 161 -35.36 39.51 20.21
CA VAL A 161 -35.81 38.94 21.49
C VAL A 161 -36.56 39.98 22.33
N ILE A 162 -36.02 41.20 22.45
CA ILE A 162 -36.70 42.30 23.16
C ILE A 162 -38.02 42.66 22.48
N PHE A 163 -38.05 42.72 21.15
CA PHE A 163 -39.26 43.00 20.38
C PHE A 163 -40.34 41.94 20.61
N LEU A 164 -39.98 40.66 20.60
CA LEU A 164 -40.91 39.56 20.90
C LEU A 164 -41.40 39.62 22.35
N LEU A 165 -40.51 39.88 23.31
CA LEU A 165 -40.86 39.99 24.73
C LEU A 165 -41.80 41.19 24.98
N ALA A 166 -41.51 42.34 24.37
CA ALA A 166 -42.39 43.49 24.38
C ALA A 166 -43.75 43.16 23.74
N GLY A 167 -43.76 42.41 22.64
CA GLY A 167 -44.97 41.90 22.01
C GLY A 167 -45.80 41.01 22.94
N ILE A 168 -45.17 40.07 23.65
CA ILE A 168 -45.83 39.19 24.62
C ILE A 168 -46.46 39.98 25.77
N ILE A 169 -45.85 41.09 26.21
CA ILE A 169 -46.38 41.96 27.27
C ILE A 169 -47.48 42.89 26.73
N LEU A 170 -47.32 43.44 25.53
CA LEU A 170 -48.27 44.37 24.92
C LEU A 170 -49.54 43.68 24.41
N MET A 171 -49.46 42.46 23.89
CA MET A 171 -50.63 41.73 23.38
C MET A 171 -51.76 41.56 24.41
N PRO A 172 -51.52 41.10 25.66
CA PRO A 172 -52.55 41.04 26.68
C PRO A 172 -52.99 42.43 27.12
N CYS A 173 -52.10 43.43 27.16
CA CYS A 173 -52.49 44.81 27.48
C CYS A 173 -53.44 45.40 26.42
N ILE A 174 -53.15 45.19 25.13
CA ILE A 174 -54.00 45.59 24.01
C ILE A 174 -55.30 44.80 24.04
N GLY A 175 -55.25 43.48 24.29
CA GLY A 175 -56.43 42.63 24.43
C GLY A 175 -57.37 43.11 25.54
N VAL A 176 -56.83 43.44 26.71
CA VAL A 176 -57.59 44.01 27.83
C VAL A 176 -58.11 45.41 27.49
N CYS A 177 -57.29 46.30 26.89
CA CYS A 177 -57.75 47.61 26.45
C CYS A 177 -58.86 47.52 25.38
N TYR A 178 -58.78 46.55 24.46
CA TYR A 178 -59.80 46.33 23.43
C TYR A 178 -61.08 45.76 24.05
N CYS A 179 -60.98 44.81 24.99
CA CYS A 179 -62.13 44.29 25.75
C CYS A 179 -62.78 45.39 26.61
N CYS A 180 -61.99 46.18 27.35
CA CYS A 180 -62.51 47.24 28.22
C CYS A 180 -63.10 48.42 27.42
N LEU A 181 -62.49 48.83 26.30
CA LEU A 181 -63.02 49.90 25.45
C LEU A 181 -64.21 49.45 24.59
N CYS A 182 -64.28 48.19 24.17
CA CYS A 182 -65.44 47.65 23.43
C CYS A 182 -66.62 47.27 24.35
N CYS A 183 -66.37 46.84 25.59
CA CYS A 183 -67.45 46.51 26.54
C CYS A 183 -68.03 47.76 27.24
N CYS A 184 -67.27 48.84 27.42
CA CYS A 184 -67.75 50.05 28.10
C CYS A 184 -68.21 51.18 27.16
N ARG A 185 -67.94 51.09 25.84
CA ARG A 185 -68.36 52.11 24.86
C ARG A 185 -69.05 51.47 23.65
N ARG A 186 -70.37 51.36 23.77
CA ARG A 186 -71.38 51.02 22.74
C ARG A 186 -70.86 51.27 21.31
N CYS A 187 -70.58 50.19 20.58
CA CYS A 187 -70.25 50.25 19.16
C CYS A 187 -71.30 51.08 18.40
N LYS A 188 -70.90 52.21 17.78
CA LYS A 188 -71.68 52.78 16.69
C LYS A 188 -71.54 51.82 15.51
N GLN A 189 -72.50 50.90 15.33
CA GLN A 189 -72.66 50.17 14.08
C GLN A 189 -72.92 51.21 12.97
N GLY A 190 -71.88 51.51 12.18
CA GLY A 190 -72.06 52.16 10.89
C GLY A 190 -72.91 51.27 9.96
N CYS A 191 -73.58 51.90 9.01
CA CYS A 191 -74.55 51.23 8.14
C CYS A 191 -73.91 50.04 7.38
N PRO A 192 -74.44 48.81 7.52
CA PRO A 192 -73.80 47.59 7.05
C PRO A 192 -73.70 47.46 5.53
N ALA A 193 -74.36 48.32 4.73
CA ALA A 193 -74.26 48.25 3.26
C ALA A 193 -73.06 49.00 2.68
N CYS A 194 -72.45 49.94 3.42
CA CYS A 194 -71.43 50.86 2.89
C CYS A 194 -69.99 50.53 3.34
N THR A 195 -69.77 49.63 4.30
CA THR A 195 -68.42 49.26 4.76
C THR A 195 -68.00 47.81 4.46
N VAL A 196 -68.89 46.97 3.90
CA VAL A 196 -68.64 45.52 3.67
C VAL A 196 -67.38 45.25 2.86
N ALA A 197 -67.16 45.99 1.76
CA ALA A 197 -66.01 45.76 0.88
C ALA A 197 -64.67 46.14 1.53
N ARG A 198 -64.66 47.19 2.38
CA ARG A 198 -63.46 47.66 3.09
C ARG A 198 -63.16 46.75 4.29
N ASP A 199 -64.17 46.31 5.01
CA ASP A 199 -64.04 45.41 6.15
C ASP A 199 -63.68 43.97 5.72
N PHE A 200 -64.15 43.50 4.55
CA PHE A 200 -63.79 42.18 4.00
C PHE A 200 -62.31 42.11 3.57
N LYS A 201 -61.80 43.13 2.86
CA LYS A 201 -60.36 43.20 2.49
C LYS A 201 -59.45 43.30 3.72
N ARG A 202 -59.86 44.08 4.73
CA ARG A 202 -59.11 44.21 5.99
C ARG A 202 -59.15 42.93 6.82
N ARG A 203 -60.27 42.20 6.84
CA ARG A 203 -60.38 40.88 7.49
C ARG A 203 -59.56 39.80 6.77
N ILE A 204 -59.49 39.83 5.43
CA ILE A 204 -58.63 38.92 4.67
C ILE A 204 -57.16 39.25 4.91
N CYS A 205 -56.76 40.52 4.84
CA CYS A 205 -55.38 40.93 5.12
C CYS A 205 -54.99 40.58 6.57
N CYS A 206 -55.83 40.92 7.55
CA CYS A 206 -55.60 40.58 8.95
C CYS A 206 -55.58 39.05 9.17
N GLY A 207 -56.49 38.31 8.54
CA GLY A 207 -56.55 36.85 8.61
C GLY A 207 -55.33 36.18 7.97
N ILE A 208 -54.83 36.69 6.84
CA ILE A 208 -53.59 36.23 6.21
C ILE A 208 -52.39 36.55 7.11
N CYS A 209 -52.29 37.76 7.67
CA CYS A 209 -51.24 38.12 8.62
C CYS A 209 -51.26 37.23 9.88
N LEU A 210 -52.45 36.93 10.40
CA LEU A 210 -52.63 36.06 11.58
C LEU A 210 -52.29 34.60 11.24
N ALA A 211 -52.65 34.12 10.04
CA ALA A 211 -52.25 32.80 9.56
C ALA A 211 -50.73 32.67 9.38
N ILE A 212 -50.07 33.69 8.81
CA ILE A 212 -48.60 33.74 8.69
C ILE A 212 -47.95 33.74 10.08
N LEU A 213 -48.51 34.48 11.04
CA LEU A 213 -48.02 34.50 12.42
C LEU A 213 -48.12 33.13 13.10
N ILE A 214 -49.28 32.47 12.98
CA ILE A 214 -49.49 31.13 13.54
C ILE A 214 -48.54 30.12 12.90
N LEU A 215 -48.40 30.15 11.57
CA LEU A 215 -47.55 29.23 10.83
C LEU A 215 -46.07 29.44 11.18
N GLY A 216 -45.65 30.70 11.38
CA GLY A 216 -44.32 31.06 11.89
C GLY A 216 -44.08 30.56 13.33
N LEU A 217 -45.08 30.68 14.22
CA LEU A 217 -45.01 30.15 15.59
C LEU A 217 -44.89 28.63 15.61
N CYS A 218 -45.68 27.92 14.80
CA CYS A 218 -45.60 26.46 14.68
C CYS A 218 -44.24 25.99 14.14
N LEU A 219 -43.71 26.66 13.12
CA LEU A 219 -42.37 26.38 12.58
C LEU A 219 -41.28 26.66 13.62
N GLY A 220 -41.35 27.79 14.35
CA GLY A 220 -40.41 28.12 15.42
C GLY A 220 -40.42 27.10 16.56
N ALA A 221 -41.61 26.66 16.98
CA ALA A 221 -41.75 25.61 17.99
C ALA A 221 -41.17 24.28 17.52
N TYR A 222 -41.41 23.90 16.26
CA TYR A 222 -40.84 22.69 15.67
C TYR A 222 -39.31 22.75 15.61
N ILE A 223 -38.74 23.85 15.14
CA ILE A 223 -37.28 24.05 15.06
C ILE A 223 -36.67 24.01 16.46
N ALA A 224 -37.31 24.58 17.47
CA ALA A 224 -36.83 24.53 18.86
C ALA A 224 -36.79 23.08 19.40
N ILE A 225 -37.85 22.29 19.17
CA ILE A 225 -37.92 20.88 19.58
C ILE A 225 -36.88 20.04 18.83
N ALA A 226 -36.76 20.24 17.52
CA ALA A 226 -35.79 19.55 16.69
C ALA A 226 -34.37 19.85 17.17
N SER A 227 -34.01 21.13 17.31
CA SER A 227 -32.69 21.58 17.77
C SER A 227 -32.36 20.99 19.14
N ASN A 228 -33.33 20.89 20.04
CA ASN A 228 -33.14 20.29 21.36
C ASN A 228 -32.75 18.80 21.30
N LYS A 229 -33.47 18.03 20.47
CA LYS A 229 -33.18 16.62 20.23
C LYS A 229 -31.86 16.40 19.50
N PHE A 230 -31.51 17.29 18.57
CA PHE A 230 -30.20 17.25 17.91
C PHE A 230 -29.08 17.56 18.88
N LEU A 231 -29.24 18.54 19.77
CA LEU A 231 -28.27 18.83 20.81
C LEU A 231 -28.09 17.65 21.77
N GLU A 232 -29.17 17.01 22.22
CA GLU A 232 -29.10 15.84 23.11
C GLU A 232 -28.36 14.67 22.48
N ARG A 233 -28.75 14.30 21.26
CA ARG A 233 -28.05 13.24 20.51
C ARG A 233 -26.62 13.63 20.19
N GLY A 234 -26.38 14.91 19.88
CA GLY A 234 -25.04 15.41 19.59
C GLY A 234 -24.11 15.28 20.79
N PHE A 235 -24.56 15.59 22.01
CA PHE A 235 -23.74 15.41 23.21
C PHE A 235 -23.45 13.92 23.50
N ASP A 236 -24.45 13.05 23.40
CA ASP A 236 -24.28 11.61 23.64
C ASP A 236 -23.36 10.96 22.59
N ASP A 237 -23.61 11.27 21.31
CA ASP A 237 -22.82 10.77 20.18
C ASP A 237 -21.38 11.31 20.20
N THR A 238 -21.18 12.59 20.56
CA THR A 238 -19.84 13.16 20.69
C THR A 238 -19.07 12.52 21.85
N SER A 239 -19.71 12.33 23.01
CA SER A 239 -19.08 11.69 24.17
C SER A 239 -18.68 10.25 23.85
N MET A 240 -19.57 9.51 23.17
CA MET A 240 -19.33 8.12 22.81
C MET A 240 -18.30 7.97 21.68
N THR A 241 -18.35 8.84 20.67
CA THR A 241 -17.35 8.91 19.59
C THR A 241 -15.97 9.30 20.13
N MET A 242 -15.90 10.26 21.07
CA MET A 242 -14.64 10.67 21.69
C MET A 242 -14.02 9.54 22.52
N ARG A 243 -14.85 8.76 23.23
CA ARG A 243 -14.39 7.59 23.98
C ARG A 243 -13.92 6.46 23.07
N SER A 244 -14.72 6.11 22.06
CA SER A 244 -14.41 5.03 21.11
C SER A 244 -13.19 5.39 20.26
N GLY A 245 -13.11 6.63 19.76
CA GLY A 245 -11.96 7.10 19.00
C GLY A 245 -10.67 7.13 19.81
N SER A 246 -10.74 7.46 21.10
CA SER A 246 -9.59 7.37 22.01
C SER A 246 -9.15 5.93 22.25
N GLU A 247 -10.09 5.01 22.49
CA GLU A 247 -9.82 3.59 22.66
C GLU A 247 -9.17 2.98 21.42
N ASP A 248 -9.71 3.28 20.23
CA ASP A 248 -9.17 2.85 18.95
C ASP A 248 -7.76 3.43 18.69
N THR A 249 -7.55 4.71 19.02
CA THR A 249 -6.22 5.34 18.92
C THR A 249 -5.22 4.66 19.86
N CYS A 250 -5.64 4.32 21.09
CA CYS A 250 -4.79 3.61 22.04
C CYS A 250 -4.45 2.19 21.55
N VAL A 251 -5.42 1.48 20.98
CA VAL A 251 -5.22 0.14 20.39
C VAL A 251 -4.26 0.22 19.19
N PHE A 252 -4.44 1.20 18.31
CA PHE A 252 -3.55 1.45 17.18
C PHE A 252 -2.12 1.74 17.64
N LEU A 253 -1.93 2.68 18.57
CA LEU A 253 -0.61 3.04 19.10
C LEU A 253 0.07 1.84 19.76
N LYS A 254 -0.70 1.00 20.46
CA LYS A 254 -0.19 -0.24 21.05
C LYS A 254 0.27 -1.24 19.98
N ASP A 255 -0.52 -1.43 18.91
CA ASP A 255 -0.13 -2.30 17.80
C ASP A 255 1.12 -1.79 17.07
N VAL A 256 1.25 -0.46 16.91
CA VAL A 256 2.47 0.17 16.39
C VAL A 256 3.67 -0.12 17.30
N ALA A 257 3.52 0.01 18.62
CA ALA A 257 4.60 -0.29 19.56
C ALA A 257 5.04 -1.78 19.49
N ASP A 258 4.08 -2.70 19.37
CA ASP A 258 4.35 -4.13 19.23
C ASP A 258 4.98 -4.47 17.87
N HIS A 259 4.56 -3.79 16.79
CA HIS A 259 5.17 -3.91 15.47
C HIS A 259 6.62 -3.39 15.45
N ILE A 260 6.90 -2.24 16.07
CA ILE A 260 8.26 -1.70 16.23
C ILE A 260 9.12 -2.70 17.01
N THR A 261 8.59 -3.26 18.09
CA THR A 261 9.28 -4.29 18.87
C THR A 261 9.60 -5.52 18.01
N HIS A 262 8.65 -5.98 17.19
CA HIS A 262 8.86 -7.08 16.25
C HIS A 262 9.96 -6.77 15.22
N LEU A 263 9.95 -5.57 14.63
CA LEU A 263 10.93 -5.16 13.63
C LEU A 263 12.34 -5.04 14.21
N PHE A 264 12.49 -4.36 15.35
CA PHE A 264 13.81 -4.06 15.91
C PHE A 264 14.43 -5.20 16.72
N LEU A 265 13.62 -6.04 17.36
CA LEU A 265 14.14 -7.23 18.05
C LEU A 265 14.11 -8.44 17.14
N LYS A 266 12.91 -8.87 16.75
CA LYS A 266 12.73 -10.21 16.19
C LYS A 266 13.35 -10.32 14.80
N ASN A 267 13.06 -9.39 13.89
CA ASN A 267 13.66 -9.40 12.56
C ASN A 267 15.18 -9.17 12.63
N PHE A 268 15.66 -8.35 13.57
CA PHE A 268 17.10 -8.18 13.76
C PHE A 268 17.78 -9.44 14.29
N MET A 269 17.16 -10.19 15.21
CA MET A 269 17.67 -11.48 15.67
C MET A 269 17.68 -12.53 14.56
N GLU A 270 16.67 -12.53 13.70
CA GLU A 270 16.63 -13.37 12.49
C GLU A 270 17.80 -13.02 11.55
N LEU A 271 18.06 -11.72 11.33
CA LEU A 271 19.22 -11.24 10.57
C LEU A 271 20.55 -11.61 11.23
N GLU A 272 20.68 -11.43 12.55
CA GLU A 272 21.88 -11.76 13.33
C GLU A 272 22.21 -13.26 13.19
N THR A 273 21.21 -14.11 13.35
CA THR A 273 21.36 -15.57 13.24
C THR A 273 21.81 -15.94 11.83
N HIS A 274 21.17 -15.36 10.81
CA HIS A 274 21.54 -15.57 9.41
C HIS A 274 22.96 -15.09 9.11
N LEU A 275 23.32 -13.89 9.55
CA LEU A 275 24.66 -13.32 9.35
C LEU A 275 25.74 -14.14 10.08
N THR A 276 25.42 -14.69 11.24
CA THR A 276 26.31 -15.56 12.01
C THR A 276 26.57 -16.87 11.26
N ASP A 277 25.52 -17.52 10.73
CA ASP A 277 25.66 -18.73 9.91
C ASP A 277 26.49 -18.47 8.63
N LEU A 278 26.27 -17.32 7.98
CA LEU A 278 27.08 -16.89 6.84
C LEU A 278 28.55 -16.69 7.20
N LEU A 279 28.83 -16.03 8.33
CA LEU A 279 30.20 -15.80 8.81
C LEU A 279 30.91 -17.12 9.16
N GLU A 280 30.21 -18.09 9.73
CA GLU A 280 30.77 -19.40 10.05
C GLU A 280 31.15 -20.22 8.81
N LYS A 281 30.42 -20.06 7.69
CA LYS A 281 30.70 -20.75 6.41
C LYS A 281 31.56 -19.94 5.46
N ALA A 282 31.90 -18.70 5.80
CA ALA A 282 32.56 -17.76 4.89
C ALA A 282 33.95 -18.24 4.43
N ASP A 283 34.69 -18.98 5.27
CA ASP A 283 35.99 -19.55 4.86
C ASP A 283 35.87 -20.55 3.71
N THR A 284 34.82 -21.38 3.76
CA THR A 284 34.50 -22.37 2.73
C THR A 284 34.06 -21.69 1.44
N HIS A 285 33.17 -20.71 1.53
CA HIS A 285 32.70 -19.92 0.39
C HIS A 285 33.84 -19.18 -0.32
N ILE A 286 34.70 -18.47 0.44
CA ILE A 286 35.88 -17.79 -0.11
C ILE A 286 36.84 -18.78 -0.78
N PHE A 287 37.00 -19.98 -0.21
CA PHE A 287 37.84 -21.01 -0.81
C PHE A 287 37.26 -21.57 -2.11
N LEU A 288 35.94 -21.76 -2.18
CA LEU A 288 35.25 -22.19 -3.41
C LEU A 288 35.37 -21.13 -4.52
N ASP A 289 35.23 -19.85 -4.19
CA ASP A 289 35.47 -18.73 -5.13
C ASP A 289 36.91 -18.74 -5.65
N LEU A 290 37.87 -18.98 -4.76
CA LEU A 290 39.28 -19.09 -5.15
C LEU A 290 39.51 -20.29 -6.07
N MET A 291 38.87 -21.43 -5.79
CA MET A 291 38.99 -22.62 -6.63
C MET A 291 38.42 -22.38 -8.04
N ASP A 292 37.28 -21.70 -8.13
CA ASP A 292 36.63 -21.37 -9.41
C ASP A 292 37.48 -20.39 -10.23
N THR A 293 37.92 -19.29 -9.60
CA THR A 293 38.78 -18.29 -10.26
C THR A 293 40.14 -18.85 -10.69
N SER A 294 40.64 -19.87 -9.99
CA SER A 294 41.91 -20.53 -10.30
C SER A 294 41.77 -21.69 -11.30
N ASP A 295 40.57 -21.92 -11.85
CA ASP A 295 40.25 -23.08 -12.70
C ASP A 295 40.71 -24.41 -12.06
N SER A 296 40.55 -24.56 -10.74
CA SER A 296 41.02 -25.76 -10.00
C SER A 296 40.31 -27.03 -10.47
N ASN A 297 39.15 -26.91 -11.11
CA ASN A 297 38.47 -28.03 -11.79
C ASN A 297 39.33 -28.63 -12.91
N ALA A 298 40.09 -27.80 -13.63
CA ALA A 298 41.04 -28.27 -14.64
C ALA A 298 42.19 -29.07 -14.01
N LEU A 299 42.56 -28.75 -12.76
CA LEU A 299 43.57 -29.50 -12.01
C LEU A 299 43.08 -30.92 -11.67
N THR A 300 41.81 -31.06 -11.30
CA THR A 300 41.18 -32.36 -11.04
C THR A 300 41.13 -33.23 -12.30
N GLU A 301 40.75 -32.64 -13.45
CA GLU A 301 40.76 -33.36 -14.72
C GLU A 301 42.19 -33.72 -15.16
N LEU A 302 43.15 -32.83 -14.94
CA LEU A 302 44.55 -33.08 -15.25
C LEU A 302 45.13 -34.22 -14.38
N GLU A 303 44.80 -34.27 -13.10
CA GLU A 303 45.14 -35.41 -12.23
C GLU A 303 44.57 -36.71 -12.79
N ARG A 304 43.28 -36.71 -13.14
CA ARG A 304 42.61 -37.88 -13.72
C ARG A 304 43.26 -38.34 -15.01
N ILE A 305 43.65 -37.42 -15.89
CA ILE A 305 44.32 -37.76 -17.16
C ILE A 305 45.71 -38.36 -16.87
N LEU A 306 46.51 -37.71 -16.04
CA LEU A 306 47.88 -38.11 -15.77
C LEU A 306 47.98 -39.41 -14.96
N ASP A 307 47.07 -39.65 -14.01
CA ASP A 307 47.02 -40.92 -13.26
C ASP A 307 46.64 -42.11 -14.16
N ASN A 308 45.89 -41.88 -15.25
CA ASN A 308 45.52 -42.91 -16.22
C ASN A 308 46.56 -43.13 -17.34
N MET A 309 47.63 -42.34 -17.39
CA MET A 309 48.68 -42.45 -18.43
C MET A 309 49.35 -43.84 -18.51
N PRO A 310 49.62 -44.56 -17.39
CA PRO A 310 50.20 -45.91 -17.47
C PRO A 310 49.30 -46.91 -18.19
N GLU A 311 47.98 -46.83 -18.01
CA GLU A 311 47.03 -47.68 -18.72
C GLU A 311 46.94 -47.27 -20.20
N ALA A 312 46.93 -45.96 -20.48
CA ALA A 312 46.96 -45.44 -21.84
C ALA A 312 48.22 -45.88 -22.61
N LEU A 313 49.38 -45.98 -21.94
CA LEU A 313 50.63 -46.44 -22.53
C LEU A 313 50.52 -47.88 -23.08
N ILE A 314 49.86 -48.78 -22.33
CA ILE A 314 49.67 -50.17 -22.75
C ILE A 314 48.85 -50.22 -24.05
N ILE A 315 47.77 -49.45 -24.10
CA ILE A 315 46.89 -49.36 -25.28
C ILE A 315 47.66 -48.75 -26.46
N MET A 316 48.43 -47.69 -26.23
CA MET A 316 49.18 -47.01 -27.28
C MET A 316 50.33 -47.84 -27.84
N ARG A 317 51.00 -48.66 -27.02
CA ARG A 317 52.01 -49.62 -27.51
C ARG A 317 51.39 -50.69 -28.41
N ASN A 318 50.22 -51.20 -28.06
CA ASN A 318 49.49 -52.13 -28.91
C ASN A 318 49.07 -51.45 -30.24
N LEU A 319 48.62 -50.20 -30.18
CA LEU A 319 48.27 -49.43 -31.37
C LEU A 319 49.50 -49.17 -32.27
N ASP A 320 50.67 -48.88 -31.69
CA ASP A 320 51.92 -48.70 -32.43
C ASP A 320 52.35 -49.97 -33.17
N MET A 321 52.20 -51.13 -32.54
CA MET A 321 52.43 -52.41 -33.19
C MET A 321 51.47 -52.64 -34.37
N LEU A 322 50.16 -52.43 -34.15
CA LEU A 322 49.14 -52.59 -35.19
C LEU A 322 49.31 -51.61 -36.34
N GLU A 323 49.72 -50.37 -36.06
CA GLU A 323 50.01 -49.35 -37.07
C GLU A 323 51.16 -49.79 -37.98
N LYS A 324 52.26 -50.27 -37.40
CA LYS A 324 53.42 -50.75 -38.13
C LYS A 324 53.09 -51.98 -38.97
N GLU A 325 52.33 -52.92 -38.41
CA GLU A 325 51.85 -54.11 -39.14
C GLU A 325 50.95 -53.70 -40.31
N LEU A 326 49.98 -52.81 -40.08
CA LEU A 326 49.07 -52.33 -41.10
C LEU A 326 49.81 -51.57 -42.22
N ARG A 327 50.81 -50.77 -41.89
CA ARG A 327 51.65 -50.08 -42.87
C ARG A 327 52.46 -51.07 -43.70
N TYR A 328 53.03 -52.09 -43.07
CA TYR A 328 53.77 -53.16 -43.75
C TYR A 328 52.87 -53.97 -44.69
N GLU A 329 51.77 -54.55 -44.18
CA GLU A 329 50.82 -55.35 -44.96
C GLU A 329 50.15 -54.52 -46.06
N GLY A 330 49.78 -53.27 -45.75
CA GLY A 330 49.24 -52.33 -46.72
C GLY A 330 50.22 -52.03 -47.86
N SER A 331 51.51 -51.90 -47.57
CA SER A 331 52.55 -51.72 -48.59
C SER A 331 52.71 -52.95 -49.48
N GLN A 332 52.75 -54.14 -48.88
CA GLN A 332 52.83 -55.41 -49.62
C GLN A 332 51.60 -55.63 -50.51
N TYR A 333 50.41 -55.38 -49.97
CA TYR A 333 49.17 -55.49 -50.73
C TYR A 333 49.16 -54.54 -51.93
N ARG A 334 49.59 -53.27 -51.72
CA ARG A 334 49.70 -52.29 -52.81
C ARG A 334 50.69 -52.73 -53.90
N ASP A 335 51.81 -53.33 -53.53
CA ASP A 335 52.79 -53.82 -54.48
C ASP A 335 52.31 -55.08 -55.23
N CYS A 336 51.60 -55.98 -54.56
CA CYS A 336 50.89 -57.10 -55.20
C CYS A 336 49.86 -56.60 -56.22
N LEU A 337 49.07 -55.58 -55.88
CA LEU A 337 48.10 -54.97 -56.80
C LEU A 337 48.77 -54.33 -58.01
N ARG A 338 49.95 -53.70 -57.84
CA ARG A 338 50.76 -53.18 -58.96
C ARG A 338 51.34 -54.31 -59.81
N GLY A 339 51.72 -55.44 -59.21
CA GLY A 339 52.10 -56.68 -59.91
C GLY A 339 50.97 -57.22 -60.78
N LEU A 340 49.82 -57.47 -60.16
CA LEU A 340 48.61 -57.93 -60.84
C LEU A 340 48.19 -56.99 -61.97
N LYS A 341 48.29 -55.67 -61.76
CA LYS A 341 48.08 -54.68 -62.81
C LYS A 341 49.00 -54.95 -64.01
N ARG A 342 50.31 -55.12 -63.80
CA ARG A 342 51.27 -55.41 -64.89
C ARG A 342 50.93 -56.70 -65.63
N ASP A 343 50.60 -57.77 -64.91
CA ASP A 343 50.28 -59.06 -65.52
C ASP A 343 48.99 -59.00 -66.33
N LEU A 344 47.95 -58.33 -65.81
CA LEU A 344 46.71 -58.09 -66.55
C LEU A 344 46.96 -57.25 -67.80
N TYR A 345 47.77 -56.19 -67.70
CA TYR A 345 48.18 -55.39 -68.86
C TYR A 345 48.91 -56.22 -69.91
N TYR A 346 49.85 -57.07 -69.51
CA TYR A 346 50.55 -57.95 -70.43
C TYR A 346 49.60 -58.95 -71.09
N ALA A 347 48.73 -59.61 -70.32
CA ALA A 347 47.82 -60.63 -70.83
C ALA A 347 46.82 -60.06 -71.86
N THR A 348 46.17 -58.94 -71.57
CA THR A 348 45.13 -58.38 -72.45
C THR A 348 45.68 -57.54 -73.60
N SER A 349 46.93 -57.06 -73.53
CA SER A 349 47.52 -56.25 -74.62
C SER A 349 48.46 -57.05 -75.53
N VAL A 350 49.16 -58.05 -74.99
CA VAL A 350 50.15 -58.84 -75.73
C VAL A 350 49.61 -60.22 -76.10
N LEU A 351 48.98 -60.94 -75.15
CA LEU A 351 48.52 -62.31 -75.38
C LEU A 351 47.15 -62.37 -76.06
N CYS A 352 46.23 -61.46 -75.75
CA CYS A 352 44.93 -61.34 -76.40
C CYS A 352 44.93 -60.16 -77.38
N GLN A 353 44.83 -60.42 -78.68
CA GLN A 353 44.82 -59.36 -79.72
C GLN A 353 43.41 -58.98 -80.19
N THR A 354 42.39 -59.14 -79.34
CA THR A 354 41.00 -58.84 -79.71
C THR A 354 40.57 -57.45 -79.20
N SER A 355 39.75 -56.75 -79.98
CA SER A 355 39.25 -55.40 -79.62
C SER A 355 38.58 -55.37 -78.23
N HIS A 356 37.85 -56.44 -77.88
CA HIS A 356 37.19 -56.59 -76.58
C HIS A 356 38.16 -56.66 -75.39
N SER A 357 39.31 -57.33 -75.57
CA SER A 357 40.35 -57.42 -74.53
C SER A 357 41.02 -56.06 -74.23
N ARG A 358 41.08 -55.16 -75.22
CA ARG A 358 41.61 -53.81 -75.02
C ARG A 358 40.66 -52.91 -74.22
N SER A 359 39.35 -53.07 -74.37
CA SER A 359 38.34 -52.34 -73.56
C SER A 359 38.26 -52.79 -72.10
N PHE A 360 38.73 -54.00 -71.79
CA PHE A 360 38.69 -54.59 -70.45
C PHE A 360 39.37 -53.71 -69.39
N HIS A 361 40.48 -53.03 -69.73
CA HIS A 361 41.20 -52.15 -68.81
C HIS A 361 40.36 -51.00 -68.25
N PHE A 362 39.57 -50.38 -69.11
CA PHE A 362 38.80 -49.19 -68.76
C PHE A 362 37.51 -49.57 -68.02
N VAL A 363 36.86 -50.66 -68.44
CA VAL A 363 35.63 -51.16 -67.80
C VAL A 363 35.90 -51.60 -66.36
N HIS A 364 37.03 -52.25 -66.11
CA HIS A 364 37.37 -52.76 -64.77
C HIS A 364 38.34 -51.87 -63.98
N MET A 365 38.60 -50.64 -64.45
CA MET A 365 39.44 -49.66 -63.75
C MET A 365 40.85 -50.19 -63.37
N ILE A 366 41.40 -51.12 -64.16
CA ILE A 366 42.75 -51.67 -63.98
C ILE A 366 43.85 -50.59 -63.87
N PRO A 367 43.77 -49.42 -64.56
CA PRO A 367 44.71 -48.33 -64.34
C PRO A 367 44.79 -47.83 -62.89
N LEU A 368 43.69 -47.88 -62.13
CA LEU A 368 43.61 -47.40 -60.75
C LEU A 368 44.06 -48.43 -59.70
N LEU A 369 44.30 -49.68 -60.11
CA LEU A 369 44.73 -50.75 -59.22
C LEU A 369 46.10 -50.41 -58.59
N GLY A 370 46.14 -50.37 -57.25
CA GLY A 370 47.33 -49.98 -56.49
C GLY A 370 47.54 -48.48 -56.26
N TYR A 371 46.62 -47.62 -56.73
CA TYR A 371 46.68 -46.15 -56.57
C TYR A 371 45.41 -45.54 -55.95
N ALA A 372 44.48 -46.38 -55.46
CA ALA A 372 43.31 -45.89 -54.75
C ALA A 372 43.73 -45.17 -53.46
N ARG A 373 43.06 -44.07 -53.12
CA ARG A 373 43.38 -43.24 -51.94
C ARG A 373 43.41 -44.05 -50.63
N CYS A 374 42.57 -45.07 -50.51
CA CYS A 374 42.50 -45.97 -49.35
C CYS A 374 43.67 -46.97 -49.22
N LEU A 375 44.58 -47.05 -50.20
CA LEU A 375 45.75 -47.96 -50.18
C LEU A 375 47.02 -47.26 -49.68
N HIS A 376 46.93 -45.99 -49.27
CA HIS A 376 48.06 -45.20 -48.80
C HIS A 376 48.21 -45.27 -47.28
N TYR A 377 48.52 -46.45 -46.76
CA TYR A 377 48.84 -46.67 -45.35
C TYR A 377 50.11 -45.92 -44.89
N ASP A 378 50.94 -45.46 -45.84
CA ASP A 378 52.04 -44.53 -45.59
C ASP A 378 51.59 -43.16 -45.06
N GLN A 379 50.33 -42.77 -45.27
CA GLN A 379 49.77 -41.51 -44.78
C GLN A 379 49.18 -41.60 -43.36
N ILE A 380 49.19 -42.79 -42.74
CA ILE A 380 48.75 -42.95 -41.36
C ILE A 380 49.73 -42.23 -40.42
N PRO A 381 49.24 -41.51 -39.39
CA PRO A 381 50.10 -40.83 -38.42
C PRO A 381 51.09 -41.78 -37.77
N ASN A 382 52.32 -41.30 -37.52
CA ASN A 382 53.32 -42.06 -36.80
C ASN A 382 52.95 -42.12 -35.30
N THR A 383 52.56 -43.31 -34.84
CA THR A 383 52.14 -43.60 -33.47
C THR A 383 53.31 -43.63 -32.48
N THR A 384 54.55 -43.82 -32.95
CA THR A 384 55.74 -43.90 -32.09
C THR A 384 55.97 -42.60 -31.31
N VAL A 385 55.69 -41.44 -31.91
CA VAL A 385 55.80 -40.12 -31.25
C VAL A 385 54.88 -40.02 -30.03
N TYR A 386 53.70 -40.65 -30.08
CA TYR A 386 52.75 -40.62 -28.97
C TYR A 386 53.13 -41.60 -27.86
N VAL A 387 53.72 -42.75 -28.21
CA VAL A 387 54.24 -43.70 -27.22
C VAL A 387 55.39 -43.06 -26.45
N GLU A 388 56.36 -42.48 -27.15
CA GLU A 388 57.50 -41.77 -26.56
C GLU A 388 57.03 -40.62 -25.66
N GLY A 389 56.05 -39.83 -26.11
CA GLY A 389 55.48 -38.75 -25.31
C GLY A 389 54.78 -39.22 -24.03
N ILE A 390 54.06 -40.36 -24.07
CA ILE A 390 53.44 -40.92 -22.85
C ILE A 390 54.49 -41.52 -21.92
N GLU A 391 55.53 -42.15 -22.46
CA GLU A 391 56.68 -42.65 -21.68
C GLU A 391 57.38 -41.50 -20.95
N GLU A 392 57.68 -40.40 -21.64
CA GLU A 392 58.26 -39.19 -21.05
C GLU A 392 57.39 -38.65 -19.90
N ILE A 393 56.07 -38.53 -20.09
CA ILE A 393 55.14 -38.06 -19.05
C ILE A 393 55.19 -38.94 -17.79
N ILE A 394 55.31 -40.26 -17.96
CA ILE A 394 55.40 -41.23 -16.85
C ILE A 394 56.77 -41.17 -16.18
N GLU A 395 57.85 -41.12 -16.97
CA GLU A 395 59.24 -41.06 -16.49
C GLU A 395 59.53 -39.78 -15.72
N GLU A 396 59.08 -38.63 -16.24
CA GLU A 396 59.20 -37.32 -15.60
C GLU A 396 58.20 -37.13 -14.44
N LYS A 397 57.33 -38.12 -14.18
CA LYS A 397 56.36 -38.15 -13.09
C LYS A 397 55.43 -36.95 -13.06
N TYR A 398 54.89 -36.56 -14.22
CA TYR A 398 54.00 -35.40 -14.31
C TYR A 398 52.74 -35.55 -13.45
N PHE A 399 52.30 -36.77 -13.14
CA PHE A 399 51.19 -37.04 -12.22
C PHE A 399 51.39 -36.43 -10.82
N GLU A 400 52.64 -36.16 -10.39
CA GLU A 400 52.93 -35.50 -9.11
C GLU A 400 52.65 -33.99 -9.14
N ILE A 401 52.57 -33.36 -10.32
CA ILE A 401 52.33 -31.92 -10.47
C ILE A 401 50.94 -31.53 -9.93
N PRO A 402 49.82 -32.11 -10.39
CA PRO A 402 48.51 -31.76 -9.85
C PRO A 402 48.37 -32.10 -8.37
N LYS A 403 48.95 -33.22 -7.91
CA LYS A 403 48.96 -33.62 -6.48
C LYS A 403 49.65 -32.58 -5.59
N ARG A 404 50.80 -32.04 -6.02
CA ARG A 404 51.50 -30.95 -5.32
C ARG A 404 50.69 -29.64 -5.36
N ALA A 405 49.98 -29.37 -6.45
CA ALA A 405 49.13 -28.21 -6.53
C ALA A 405 47.93 -28.30 -5.57
N PHE A 406 47.29 -29.47 -5.41
CA PHE A 406 46.25 -29.69 -4.40
C PHE A 406 46.76 -29.48 -2.97
N ALA A 407 47.93 -30.00 -2.62
CA ALA A 407 48.53 -29.77 -1.30
C ALA A 407 48.78 -28.27 -1.03
N ARG A 408 49.14 -27.49 -2.07
CA ARG A 408 49.28 -26.03 -1.97
C ARG A 408 47.93 -25.35 -1.79
N LEU A 409 46.88 -25.78 -2.49
CA LEU A 409 45.52 -25.25 -2.33
C LEU A 409 44.98 -25.51 -0.92
N GLU A 410 45.20 -26.70 -0.36
CA GLU A 410 44.86 -27.03 1.02
C GLU A 410 45.56 -26.09 2.01
N THR A 411 46.86 -25.83 1.79
CA THR A 411 47.61 -24.86 2.61
C THR A 411 47.03 -23.44 2.51
N VAL A 412 46.47 -23.06 1.36
CA VAL A 412 45.79 -21.77 1.19
C VAL A 412 44.44 -21.76 1.92
N SER A 413 43.66 -22.85 1.81
CA SER A 413 42.42 -23.04 2.57
C SER A 413 42.65 -22.88 4.07
N ASP A 414 43.70 -23.51 4.62
CA ASP A 414 44.10 -23.38 6.02
C ASP A 414 44.42 -21.95 6.42
N LYS A 415 45.11 -21.19 5.55
CA LYS A 415 45.42 -19.79 5.81
C LYS A 415 44.16 -18.94 5.82
N ILE A 416 43.23 -19.15 4.88
CA ILE A 416 41.95 -18.45 4.82
C ILE A 416 41.17 -18.69 6.12
N ARG A 417 40.98 -19.96 6.49
CA ARG A 417 40.31 -20.35 7.74
C ARG A 417 40.96 -19.74 8.97
N LYS A 418 42.30 -19.71 9.03
CA LYS A 418 43.04 -19.07 10.12
C LYS A 418 42.82 -17.56 10.16
N GLN A 419 42.78 -16.87 9.03
CA GLN A 419 42.48 -15.42 9.02
C GLN A 419 41.02 -15.14 9.37
N MET A 420 40.09 -15.94 8.84
CA MET A 420 38.65 -15.80 9.14
C MET A 420 38.35 -16.02 10.62
N SER A 421 38.97 -17.02 11.26
CA SER A 421 38.81 -17.24 12.71
C SER A 421 39.29 -16.07 13.59
N LEU A 422 40.13 -15.16 13.07
CA LEU A 422 40.52 -13.93 13.77
C LEU A 422 39.50 -12.80 13.59
N ILE A 423 38.78 -12.78 12.46
CA ILE A 423 37.88 -11.70 12.04
C ILE A 423 36.41 -11.99 12.41
N ILE A 424 35.99 -13.25 12.40
CA ILE A 424 34.61 -13.65 12.72
C ILE A 424 34.22 -13.22 14.15
N PRO A 425 35.00 -13.51 15.21
CA PRO A 425 34.60 -13.13 16.57
C PRO A 425 34.41 -11.63 16.80
N PRO A 426 35.30 -10.72 16.34
CA PRO A 426 35.05 -9.29 16.50
C PRO A 426 33.83 -8.82 15.68
N LEU A 427 33.57 -9.37 14.49
CA LEU A 427 32.36 -9.04 13.72
C LEU A 427 31.09 -9.46 14.46
N GLN A 428 31.03 -10.70 14.97
CA GLN A 428 29.93 -11.18 15.80
C GLN A 428 29.68 -10.27 16.99
N ARG A 429 30.74 -9.83 17.69
CA ARG A 429 30.61 -8.88 18.81
C ARG A 429 30.06 -7.52 18.40
N GLU A 430 30.40 -7.00 17.22
CA GLU A 430 29.84 -5.74 16.73
C GLU A 430 28.35 -5.89 16.34
N ILE A 431 27.97 -7.04 15.77
CA ILE A 431 26.56 -7.37 15.48
C ILE A 431 25.76 -7.46 16.79
N ASP A 432 26.29 -8.15 17.79
CA ASP A 432 25.71 -8.24 19.15
C ASP A 432 25.50 -6.84 19.77
N LYS A 433 26.50 -5.96 19.66
CA LYS A 433 26.36 -4.56 20.12
C LYS A 433 25.28 -3.82 19.35
N GLY A 434 25.15 -4.07 18.04
CA GLY A 434 24.08 -3.56 17.21
C GLY A 434 22.70 -3.96 17.75
N ARG A 435 22.52 -5.24 18.12
CA ARG A 435 21.29 -5.72 18.77
C ARG A 435 20.96 -4.91 20.03
N ASP A 436 21.93 -4.73 20.92
CA ASP A 436 21.73 -4.03 22.19
C ASP A 436 21.34 -2.56 21.98
N VAL A 437 21.89 -1.91 20.95
CA VAL A 437 21.54 -0.53 20.59
C VAL A 437 20.11 -0.46 20.04
N LEU A 438 19.73 -1.35 19.13
CA LEU A 438 18.37 -1.41 18.58
C LEU A 438 17.34 -1.73 19.67
N PHE A 439 17.67 -2.62 20.60
CA PHE A 439 16.83 -2.92 21.75
C PHE A 439 16.56 -1.67 22.61
N LYS A 440 17.60 -0.88 22.89
CA LYS A 440 17.46 0.38 23.64
C LYS A 440 16.54 1.35 22.90
N TYR A 441 16.70 1.52 21.59
CA TYR A 441 15.82 2.37 20.80
C TYR A 441 14.37 1.88 20.79
N ALA A 442 14.15 0.58 20.59
CA ALA A 442 12.81 -0.02 20.65
C ALA A 442 12.15 0.21 22.01
N SER A 443 12.88 -0.01 23.11
CA SER A 443 12.36 0.25 24.47
C SER A 443 12.02 1.72 24.71
N LYS A 444 12.83 2.64 24.16
CA LYS A 444 12.60 4.08 24.28
C LYS A 444 11.35 4.50 23.52
N ILE A 445 11.20 4.04 22.27
CA ILE A 445 10.02 4.33 21.45
C ILE A 445 8.77 3.77 22.13
N ARG A 446 8.83 2.52 22.61
CA ARG A 446 7.72 1.91 23.35
C ARG A 446 7.33 2.73 24.58
N SER A 447 8.30 3.20 25.37
CA SER A 447 8.04 4.04 26.54
C SER A 447 7.40 5.38 26.17
N ILE A 448 7.80 6.00 25.06
CA ILE A 448 7.17 7.23 24.56
C ILE A 448 5.72 6.95 24.16
N ILE A 449 5.47 5.87 23.44
CA ILE A 449 4.12 5.47 23.02
C ILE A 449 3.23 5.18 24.24
N GLU A 450 3.73 4.45 25.23
CA GLU A 450 2.99 4.16 26.47
C GLU A 450 2.66 5.45 27.26
N ALA A 451 3.56 6.43 27.27
CA ALA A 451 3.30 7.74 27.87
C ALA A 451 2.19 8.50 27.12
N VAL A 452 2.24 8.52 25.78
CA VAL A 452 1.21 9.14 24.93
C VAL A 452 -0.15 8.46 25.10
N ILE A 453 -0.20 7.12 25.16
CA ILE A 453 -1.44 6.38 25.42
C ILE A 453 -2.05 6.80 26.77
N THR A 454 -1.22 6.93 27.81
CA THR A 454 -1.67 7.33 29.14
C THR A 454 -2.22 8.75 29.14
N ASP A 455 -1.57 9.68 28.43
CA ASP A 455 -2.02 11.06 28.29
C ASP A 455 -3.34 11.18 27.51
N ILE A 456 -3.43 10.51 26.36
CA ILE A 456 -4.68 10.43 25.55
C ILE A 456 -5.82 9.91 26.41
N HIS A 457 -5.61 8.82 27.16
CA HIS A 457 -6.64 8.25 28.01
C HIS A 457 -7.07 9.21 29.14
N ALA A 458 -6.11 9.89 29.78
CA ALA A 458 -6.38 10.86 30.83
C ALA A 458 -7.14 12.09 30.32
N ASN A 459 -6.71 12.65 29.17
CA ASN A 459 -7.34 13.81 28.55
C ASN A 459 -8.74 13.48 28.03
N THR A 460 -8.92 12.30 27.42
CA THR A 460 -10.25 11.83 26.99
C THR A 460 -11.20 11.67 28.17
N THR A 461 -10.73 11.07 29.27
CA THR A 461 -11.55 10.89 30.47
C THR A 461 -11.95 12.23 31.09
N ARG A 462 -11.03 13.21 31.09
CA ARG A 462 -11.30 14.56 31.59
C ARG A 462 -12.30 15.31 30.70
N ALA A 463 -12.11 15.24 29.38
CA ALA A 463 -12.98 15.90 28.41
C ALA A 463 -14.39 15.31 28.43
N THR A 464 -14.53 13.98 28.34
CA THR A 464 -15.83 13.29 28.41
C THR A 464 -16.58 13.61 29.71
N LYS A 465 -15.87 13.70 30.84
CA LYS A 465 -16.47 14.15 32.11
C LYS A 465 -16.95 15.60 32.06
N THR A 466 -16.17 16.51 31.47
CA THR A 466 -16.55 17.92 31.30
C THR A 466 -17.81 18.05 30.44
N TYR A 467 -17.90 17.28 29.35
CA TYR A 467 -19.11 17.22 28.53
C TYR A 467 -20.32 16.68 29.31
N GLY A 468 -20.13 15.65 30.13
CA GLY A 468 -21.15 15.14 31.03
C GLY A 468 -21.63 16.17 32.06
N ASP A 469 -20.71 16.87 32.71
CA ASP A 469 -21.01 17.90 33.71
C ASP A 469 -21.79 19.08 33.10
N VAL A 470 -21.41 19.53 31.89
CA VAL A 470 -22.15 20.53 31.12
C VAL A 470 -23.54 20.01 30.77
N TYR A 471 -23.64 18.77 30.27
CA TYR A 471 -24.93 18.17 29.93
C TYR A 471 -25.86 18.09 31.15
N ASP A 472 -25.37 17.69 32.32
CA ASP A 472 -26.17 17.58 33.53
C ASP A 472 -26.65 18.96 34.03
N GLN A 473 -25.79 19.98 33.98
CA GLN A 473 -26.12 21.33 34.44
C GLN A 473 -27.11 22.06 33.52
N PHE A 474 -26.96 21.90 32.19
CA PHE A 474 -27.87 22.52 31.22
C PHE A 474 -29.13 21.66 30.96
N GLY A 475 -29.02 20.34 31.04
CA GLY A 475 -30.08 19.38 30.74
C GLY A 475 -31.25 19.45 31.72
N GLN A 476 -30.99 19.55 33.03
CA GLN A 476 -32.05 19.67 34.05
C GLN A 476 -32.91 20.91 33.84
N ASN A 477 -32.30 22.07 33.62
CA ASN A 477 -33.05 23.32 33.41
C ASN A 477 -33.83 23.32 32.10
N ARG A 478 -33.30 22.65 31.07
CA ARG A 478 -33.89 22.61 29.73
C ARG A 478 -35.19 21.83 29.67
N ASP A 479 -35.26 20.64 30.27
CA ASP A 479 -36.50 19.83 30.27
C ASP A 479 -37.65 20.54 30.99
N HIS A 480 -37.36 21.24 32.11
CA HIS A 480 -38.33 22.07 32.81
C HIS A 480 -38.82 23.26 31.98
N ILE A 481 -37.90 23.95 31.29
CA ILE A 481 -38.25 25.08 30.41
C ILE A 481 -39.10 24.59 29.23
N PHE A 482 -38.73 23.50 28.57
CA PHE A 482 -39.49 22.95 27.44
C PHE A 482 -40.91 22.51 27.83
N LYS A 483 -41.06 21.84 28.98
CA LYS A 483 -42.39 21.48 29.52
C LYS A 483 -43.23 22.73 29.79
N PHE A 484 -42.62 23.77 30.35
CA PHE A 484 -43.30 25.04 30.63
C PHE A 484 -43.70 25.79 29.34
N THR A 485 -42.80 25.88 28.35
CA THR A 485 -43.09 26.54 27.05
C THR A 485 -44.14 25.78 26.24
N TYR A 486 -44.10 24.45 26.24
CA TYR A 486 -45.10 23.62 25.56
C TYR A 486 -46.49 23.82 26.18
N VAL A 487 -46.59 23.87 27.50
CA VAL A 487 -47.84 24.16 28.21
C VAL A 487 -48.34 25.57 27.89
N LEU A 488 -47.46 26.57 27.83
CA LEU A 488 -47.81 27.95 27.47
C LEU A 488 -48.37 28.07 26.05
N ILE A 489 -47.75 27.41 25.07
CA ILE A 489 -48.17 27.42 23.66
C ILE A 489 -49.51 26.67 23.46
N VAL A 490 -49.77 25.63 24.25
CA VAL A 490 -51.05 24.87 24.18
C VAL A 490 -52.20 25.63 24.86
N ILE A 491 -51.90 26.50 25.83
CA ILE A 491 -52.90 27.29 26.57
C ILE A 491 -53.23 28.63 25.88
N SER A 492 -52.28 29.22 25.14
CA SER A 492 -52.46 30.45 24.33
C SER A 492 -53.12 30.19 22.99
#